data_AF-A0A6M7WVF2-F1
#
_entry.id   AF-A0A6M7WVF2-F1
#
_cell.length_a   1.000
_cell.length_b   1.000
_cell.length_c   1.000
_cell.angle_alpha   90.00
_cell.angle_beta   90.00
_cell.angle_gamma   90.00
#
_symmetry.space_group_name_H-M   'P 1'
#
loop_
_entity.id
_entity.type
_entity.pdbx_description
1 polymer ?
#
loop_
_entity_poly.entity_id
_entity_poly.type
_entity_poly.pdbx_seq_one_letter_code
_entity_poly.pdbx_strand_id
1 'polypeptide(L)'
;MTPKTLHQIPTPDGGAVVLLDWMDVPDGCNLVRVDEVGEILWKAVPPRNPGDCFTQVRRDGDVLKAYTYSGYLVSIGVDDGTVTVLQFTK
;
A
#
# COMPACT_ATOMS: atom_id res chain seq x y z
N MET A 1 -7.59 5.08 -18.28
CA MET A 1 -6.83 3.81 -18.24
C MET A 1 -6.91 3.31 -16.81
N THR A 2 -7.30 2.06 -16.58
CA THR A 2 -7.39 1.50 -15.22
C THR A 2 -5.96 1.20 -14.75
N PRO A 3 -5.55 1.62 -13.54
CA PRO A 3 -4.21 1.33 -13.03
C PRO A 3 -3.95 -0.17 -12.98
N LYS A 4 -2.74 -0.60 -13.36
CA LYS A 4 -2.37 -2.00 -13.31
C LYS A 4 -2.17 -2.47 -11.86
N THR A 5 -2.87 -3.53 -11.47
CA THR A 5 -2.62 -4.21 -10.19
C THR A 5 -1.36 -5.07 -10.26
N LEU A 6 -0.44 -4.87 -9.31
CA LEU A 6 0.78 -5.67 -9.13
C LEU A 6 0.59 -6.76 -8.07
N HIS A 7 -0.13 -6.45 -6.99
CA HIS A 7 -0.42 -7.40 -5.93
C HIS A 7 -1.76 -7.11 -5.27
N GLN A 8 -2.41 -8.15 -4.75
CA GLN A 8 -3.68 -8.02 -4.06
C GLN A 8 -3.73 -8.96 -2.86
N ILE A 9 -4.17 -8.44 -1.72
CA ILE A 9 -4.32 -9.17 -0.46
C ILE A 9 -5.79 -9.06 -0.05
N PRO A 10 -6.57 -10.15 -0.10
CA PRO A 10 -7.94 -10.14 0.40
C PRO A 10 -8.02 -9.77 1.88
N THR A 11 -9.05 -9.03 2.27
CA THR A 11 -9.37 -8.75 3.67
C THR A 11 -10.61 -9.56 4.12
N PRO A 12 -10.73 -9.91 5.41
CA PRO A 12 -11.82 -10.77 5.89
C PRO A 12 -13.24 -10.21 5.70
N ASP A 13 -13.36 -8.89 5.53
CA ASP A 13 -14.60 -8.16 5.27
C ASP A 13 -15.01 -8.15 3.80
N GLY A 14 -14.34 -8.93 2.93
CA GLY A 14 -14.65 -9.03 1.50
C GLY A 14 -13.94 -8.00 0.62
N GLY A 15 -13.27 -7.01 1.21
CA GLY A 15 -12.43 -6.05 0.50
C GLY A 15 -11.04 -6.60 0.14
N ALA A 16 -10.16 -5.68 -0.25
CA ALA A 16 -8.76 -6.02 -0.48
C ALA A 16 -7.81 -4.84 -0.26
N VAL A 17 -6.56 -5.15 0.05
CA VAL A 17 -5.44 -4.24 -0.11
C VAL A 17 -4.80 -4.49 -1.47
N VAL A 18 -4.64 -3.44 -2.26
CA VAL A 18 -4.18 -3.50 -3.65
C VAL A 18 -2.92 -2.66 -3.81
N LEU A 19 -1.86 -3.29 -4.29
CA LEU A 19 -0.66 -2.63 -4.76
C LEU A 19 -0.78 -2.41 -6.26
N LEU A 20 -0.78 -1.15 -6.67
CA LEU A 20 -0.88 -0.69 -8.05
C LEU A 20 0.51 -0.34 -8.62
N ASP A 21 0.63 -0.34 -9.94
CA ASP A 21 1.79 0.20 -10.62
C ASP A 21 1.85 1.72 -10.39
N TRP A 22 2.94 2.19 -9.79
CA TRP A 22 3.11 3.59 -9.43
C TRP A 22 3.06 4.52 -10.66
N MET A 23 3.47 4.04 -11.83
CA MET A 23 3.44 4.82 -13.07
C MET A 23 2.01 5.16 -13.51
N ASP A 24 1.03 4.38 -13.07
CA ASP A 24 -0.40 4.56 -13.39
C ASP A 24 -1.15 5.36 -12.32
N VAL A 25 -0.47 5.82 -11.25
CA VAL A 25 -1.09 6.47 -10.09
C VAL A 25 -0.61 7.92 -9.94
N PRO A 26 -1.41 8.93 -10.35
CA PRO A 26 -0.97 10.33 -10.42
C PRO A 26 -0.59 10.97 -9.08
N ASP A 27 -1.18 10.51 -7.97
CA ASP A 27 -0.91 11.02 -6.62
C ASP A 27 0.26 10.29 -5.92
N GLY A 28 0.86 9.30 -6.59
CA GLY A 28 1.97 8.49 -6.09
C GLY A 28 1.60 7.50 -4.98
N CYS A 29 0.34 7.46 -4.52
CA CYS A 29 -0.10 6.58 -3.45
C CYS A 29 -0.57 5.25 -4.02
N ASN A 30 0.40 4.40 -4.40
CA ASN A 30 0.14 3.17 -5.14
C ASN A 30 -0.26 1.96 -4.27
N LEU A 31 -0.48 2.14 -2.98
CA LEU A 31 -1.02 1.10 -2.10
C LEU A 31 -2.33 1.59 -1.49
N VAL A 32 -3.41 0.89 -1.80
CA VAL A 32 -4.77 1.29 -1.44
C VAL A 32 -5.52 0.15 -0.77
N ARG A 33 -6.52 0.47 0.06
CA ARG A 33 -7.56 -0.48 0.44
C ARG A 33 -8.83 -0.15 -0.29
N VAL A 34 -9.49 -1.19 -0.78
CA VAL A 34 -10.80 -1.12 -1.40
C VAL A 34 -11.80 -1.99 -0.64
N ASP A 35 -13.08 -1.62 -0.71
CA ASP A 35 -14.19 -2.45 -0.23
C ASP A 35 -14.52 -3.60 -1.21
N GLU A 36 -15.58 -4.36 -0.93
CA GLU A 36 -16.04 -5.47 -1.75
C GLU A 36 -16.53 -5.06 -3.16
N VAL A 37 -16.87 -3.78 -3.35
CA VAL A 37 -17.35 -3.21 -4.62
C VAL A 37 -16.19 -2.57 -5.40
N GLY A 38 -15.04 -2.37 -4.76
CA GLY A 38 -13.84 -1.79 -5.34
C GLY A 38 -13.66 -0.30 -5.05
N GLU A 39 -14.47 0.30 -4.17
CA GLU A 39 -14.33 1.70 -3.76
C GLU A 39 -13.15 1.86 -2.81
N ILE A 40 -12.35 2.92 -3.01
CA ILE A 40 -11.16 3.17 -2.22
C ILE A 40 -11.55 3.66 -0.83
N LEU A 41 -11.20 2.88 0.20
CA LEU A 41 -11.36 3.23 1.61
C LEU A 41 -10.21 4.09 2.13
N TRP A 42 -8.97 3.77 1.75
CA TRP A 42 -7.80 4.58 2.07
C TRP A 42 -6.66 4.39 1.07
N LYS A 43 -5.72 5.34 1.06
CA LYS A 43 -4.46 5.28 0.31
C LYS A 43 -3.29 5.49 1.27
N ALA A 44 -2.34 4.55 1.31
CA ALA A 44 -1.16 4.69 2.14
C ALA A 44 -0.18 5.68 1.48
N VAL A 45 0.43 6.54 2.30
CA VAL A 45 1.43 7.51 1.85
C VAL A 45 2.83 6.99 2.23
N PRO A 46 3.75 6.80 1.28
CA PRO A 46 5.10 6.37 1.62
C PRO A 46 5.81 7.43 2.48
N PRO A 47 6.73 7.03 3.38
CA PRO A 47 7.34 7.95 4.35
C PRO A 47 8.12 9.10 3.74
N ARG A 48 8.68 8.90 2.54
CA ARG A 48 9.42 9.91 1.80
C ARG A 48 8.58 10.35 0.61
N ASN A 49 8.25 11.63 0.50
CA ASN A 49 7.51 12.17 -0.65
C ASN A 49 8.09 13.57 -0.94
N PRO A 50 8.14 14.07 -2.21
CA PRO A 50 7.70 13.48 -3.48
C PRO A 50 8.58 12.34 -4.03
N GLY A 51 7.98 11.35 -4.72
CA GLY A 51 8.67 10.40 -5.61
C GLY A 51 9.06 9.03 -5.03
N ASP A 52 8.55 8.66 -3.85
CA ASP A 52 8.66 7.30 -3.33
C ASP A 52 7.36 6.52 -3.64
N CYS A 53 7.45 5.19 -3.54
CA CYS A 53 6.32 4.30 -3.78
C CYS A 53 6.51 2.98 -3.04
N PHE A 54 5.42 2.23 -2.87
CA PHE A 54 5.49 0.87 -2.35
C PHE A 54 5.89 -0.09 -3.47
N THR A 55 6.83 -0.99 -3.19
CA THR A 55 7.34 -1.98 -4.16
C THR A 55 6.92 -3.39 -3.83
N GLN A 56 6.58 -3.66 -2.56
CA GLN A 56 6.11 -4.94 -2.08
C GLN A 56 5.21 -4.71 -0.87
N VAL A 57 4.21 -5.57 -0.70
CA VAL A 57 3.35 -5.62 0.49
C VAL A 57 3.02 -7.07 0.84
N ARG A 58 2.91 -7.36 2.13
CA ARG A 58 2.40 -8.64 2.66
C ARG A 58 1.63 -8.40 3.95
N ARG A 59 0.69 -9.29 4.25
CA ARG A 59 0.01 -9.31 5.55
C ARG A 59 0.90 -9.95 6.60
N ASP A 60 0.91 -9.38 7.80
CA ASP A 60 1.65 -9.84 8.98
C ASP A 60 0.75 -9.64 10.21
N GLY A 61 -0.09 -10.64 10.49
CA GLY A 61 -1.15 -10.53 11.50
C GLY A 61 -2.18 -9.45 11.16
N ASP A 62 -2.30 -8.47 12.05
CA ASP A 62 -3.26 -7.36 11.98
C ASP A 62 -2.71 -6.12 11.26
N VAL A 63 -1.48 -6.19 10.78
CA VAL A 63 -0.83 -5.12 10.02
C VAL A 63 -0.36 -5.63 8.67
N LEU A 64 0.00 -4.69 7.80
CA LEU A 64 0.76 -4.97 6.59
C LEU A 64 2.23 -4.63 6.83
N LYS A 65 3.13 -5.41 6.25
CA LYS A 65 4.52 -5.01 6.05
C LYS A 65 4.71 -4.64 4.59
N ALA A 66 5.30 -3.48 4.34
CA ALA A 66 5.58 -3.02 3.00
C ALA A 66 7.00 -2.46 2.87
N TYR A 67 7.57 -2.61 1.69
CA TYR A 67 8.84 -1.99 1.33
C TYR A 67 8.59 -0.81 0.40
N THR A 68 9.41 0.24 0.54
CA THR A 68 9.37 1.38 -0.37
C THR A 68 10.56 1.42 -1.31
N TYR A 69 10.42 2.08 -2.45
CA TYR A 69 11.50 2.26 -3.43
C TYR A 69 12.71 2.97 -2.82
N SER A 70 12.50 3.89 -1.89
CA SER A 70 13.54 4.58 -1.13
C SER A 70 14.27 3.69 -0.13
N GLY A 71 13.82 2.45 0.10
CA GLY A 71 14.50 1.49 0.97
C GLY A 71 14.01 1.49 2.41
N TYR A 72 12.76 1.84 2.67
CA TYR A 72 12.17 1.70 4.00
C TYR A 72 11.34 0.42 4.10
N LEU A 73 11.44 -0.26 5.24
CA LEU A 73 10.43 -1.20 5.70
C LEU A 73 9.46 -0.48 6.63
N VAL A 74 8.17 -0.58 6.32
CA VAL A 74 7.10 0.05 7.10
C VAL A 74 6.08 -0.97 7.59
N SER A 75 5.39 -0.61 8.67
CA SER A 75 4.13 -1.22 9.08
C SER A 75 2.99 -0.33 8.62
N ILE A 76 1.88 -0.92 8.17
CA ILE A 76 0.69 -0.18 7.77
C ILE A 76 -0.52 -0.78 8.47
N GLY A 77 -1.34 0.06 9.10
CA GLY A 77 -2.63 -0.36 9.67
C GLY A 77 -3.56 -0.84 8.56
N VAL A 78 -4.12 -2.04 8.68
CA VAL A 78 -5.07 -2.57 7.68
C VAL A 78 -6.33 -1.70 7.64
N ASP A 79 -6.74 -1.14 8.78
CA ASP A 79 -8.01 -0.43 8.88
C ASP A 79 -7.96 1.01 8.36
N ASP A 80 -6.87 1.72 8.62
CA ASP A 80 -6.75 3.16 8.42
C ASP A 80 -5.66 3.58 7.42
N GLY A 81 -4.81 2.65 6.99
CA GLY A 81 -3.69 2.93 6.09
C GLY A 81 -2.54 3.71 6.75
N THR A 82 -2.54 3.85 8.09
CA THR A 82 -1.51 4.62 8.81
C THR A 82 -0.15 3.95 8.67
N VAL A 83 0.84 4.70 8.18
CA VAL A 83 2.20 4.21 7.92
C VAL A 83 3.13 4.52 9.09
N THR A 84 3.80 3.49 9.60
CA THR A 84 4.86 3.61 10.62
C THR A 84 6.17 3.06 10.06
N VAL A 85 7.23 3.88 10.07
CA VAL A 85 8.57 3.43 9.67
C VAL A 85 9.13 2.49 10.74
N LEU A 86 9.60 1.31 10.32
CA LEU A 86 10.22 0.34 11.21
C LEU A 86 11.74 0.40 11.11
N GLN A 87 12.26 0.40 9.88
CA GLN A 87 13.70 0.44 9.62
C GLN A 87 14.02 0.91 8.20
N PHE A 88 15.23 1.42 8.01
CA PHE A 88 15.86 1.59 6.71
C PHE A 88 16.60 0.29 6.33
N THR A 89 16.50 -0.15 5.08
CA THR A 89 16.92 -1.49 4.63
C THR A 89 17.87 -1.46 3.43
N LYS A 90 18.52 -0.34 3.15
CA LYS A 90 19.56 -0.22 2.11
C LYS A 90 20.93 0.06 2.72
#